data_AF-A0A9Q1LEC8-F1
#
_entry.id   AF-A0A9Q1LEC8-F1
#
_cell.length_a   1.000
_cell.length_b   1.000
_cell.length_c   1.000
_cell.angle_alpha   90.00
_cell.angle_beta   90.00
_cell.angle_gamma   90.00
#
_symmetry.space_group_name_H-M   'P 1'
#
loop_
_entity.id
_entity.type
_entity.pdbx_description
1 polymer ?
#
loop_
_entity_poly.entity_id
_entity_poly.type
_entity_poly.pdbx_seq_one_letter_code
_entity_poly.pdbx_strand_id
1 'polypeptide(L)'
;MMSKKEFVDIISSTFDEESANLQKKVLERCGYSDKTYVPHSIRMLPAKLLTFNNSRKEIEKVMFGAIDDLLSITRVNAREIGIVIVNIGVHNPTPSLSAMIVNHYKLGSDVLTYNISGMGCSAGLISIDLANRLLQNIFKKPYIPDFKLAFEHFFIHAGGRAVLDEMEKNLELTEWHMEPSRMTLYRFGNTSSSSLWYELAYSEAKGRIKKGDRAWQIGFGSGFKCNSVVWHALKTINPADLEKNPWTDEIQDFPVHVPAMMPLSS
;
A
#
# COMPACT_ATOMS: atom_id res chain seq x y z
N MET A 1 8.71 -29.80 8.53
CA MET A 1 7.81 -30.58 9.40
C MET A 1 8.43 -30.71 10.77
N MET A 2 7.64 -30.77 11.84
CA MET A 2 8.11 -30.96 13.22
C MET A 2 7.16 -31.95 13.90
N SER A 3 7.70 -32.94 14.61
CA SER A 3 6.86 -33.89 15.35
C SER A 3 6.28 -33.23 16.61
N LYS A 4 5.16 -33.73 17.12
CA LYS A 4 4.60 -33.25 18.39
C LYS A 4 5.59 -33.40 19.54
N LYS A 5 6.36 -34.50 19.55
CA LYS A 5 7.40 -34.74 20.56
C LYS A 5 8.45 -33.63 20.53
N GLU A 6 9.00 -33.34 19.35
CA GLU A 6 9.99 -32.30 19.17
C GLU A 6 9.46 -30.91 19.61
N PHE A 7 8.20 -30.60 19.28
CA PHE A 7 7.57 -29.35 19.71
C PHE A 7 7.40 -29.26 21.23
N VAL A 8 7.01 -30.36 21.89
CA VAL A 8 6.89 -30.42 23.34
C VAL A 8 8.24 -30.22 24.02
N ASP A 9 9.31 -30.84 23.51
CA ASP A 9 10.67 -30.65 24.04
C ASP A 9 11.10 -29.18 23.99
N ILE A 10 10.81 -28.49 22.88
CA ILE A 10 11.08 -27.04 22.72
C ILE A 10 10.27 -26.22 23.74
N ILE A 11 8.96 -26.47 23.87
CA ILE A 11 8.10 -25.76 24.81
C ILE A 11 8.60 -25.92 26.25
N SER A 12 8.89 -27.15 26.67
CA SER A 12 9.35 -27.45 28.03
C SER A 12 10.71 -26.81 28.35
N SER A 13 11.54 -26.54 27.34
CA SER A 13 12.81 -25.81 27.51
C SER A 13 12.67 -24.28 27.45
N THR A 14 11.53 -23.77 27.00
CA THR A 14 11.32 -22.34 26.72
C THR A 14 10.40 -21.66 27.74
N PHE A 15 9.37 -22.38 28.23
CA PHE A 15 8.35 -21.85 29.13
C PHE A 15 8.44 -22.50 30.51
N ASP A 16 7.82 -21.86 31.51
CA ASP A 16 7.65 -22.46 32.83
C ASP A 16 6.79 -23.74 32.76
N GLU A 17 6.89 -24.56 33.81
CA GLU A 17 6.27 -25.88 33.86
C GLU A 17 4.74 -25.84 33.72
N GLU A 18 4.07 -24.82 34.28
CA GLU A 18 2.62 -24.67 34.20
C GLU A 18 2.19 -24.36 32.76
N SER A 19 2.81 -23.36 32.14
CA SER A 19 2.59 -22.98 30.75
C SER A 19 2.88 -24.12 29.78
N ALA A 20 3.98 -24.85 29.99
CA ALA A 20 4.37 -25.98 29.16
C ALA A 20 3.35 -27.13 29.24
N ASN A 21 2.88 -27.46 30.45
CA ASN A 21 1.87 -28.48 30.67
C ASN A 21 0.52 -28.12 30.02
N LEU A 22 0.12 -26.83 30.07
CA LEU A 22 -1.08 -26.36 29.38
C LEU A 22 -0.95 -26.53 27.86
N GLN A 23 0.15 -26.06 27.27
CA GLN A 23 0.38 -26.17 25.82
C GLN A 23 0.42 -27.63 25.35
N LYS A 24 1.01 -28.54 26.13
CA LYS A 24 0.99 -29.98 25.85
C LYS A 24 -0.44 -30.54 25.81
N LYS A 25 -1.27 -30.22 26.81
CA LYS A 25 -2.69 -30.64 26.84
C LYS A 25 -3.47 -30.13 25.64
N VAL A 26 -3.18 -28.90 25.18
CA VAL A 26 -3.78 -28.32 23.97
C VAL A 26 -3.32 -29.08 22.73
N LEU A 27 -2.02 -29.37 22.61
CA LEU A 27 -1.46 -30.09 21.45
C LEU A 27 -2.04 -31.51 21.29
N GLU A 28 -2.34 -32.18 22.39
CA GLU A 28 -3.00 -33.50 22.39
C GLU A 28 -4.43 -33.43 21.86
N ARG A 29 -5.10 -32.27 21.94
CA ARG A 29 -6.52 -32.09 21.59
C ARG A 29 -6.78 -31.23 20.34
N CYS A 30 -5.77 -30.56 19.80
CA CYS A 30 -5.89 -29.61 18.69
C CYS A 30 -6.13 -30.21 17.30
N GLY A 31 -6.12 -31.54 17.16
CA GLY A 31 -6.31 -32.23 15.88
C GLY A 31 -5.12 -32.14 14.91
N TYR A 32 -3.99 -31.54 15.30
CA TYR A 32 -2.79 -31.50 14.46
C TYR A 32 -2.13 -32.88 14.35
N SER A 33 -1.44 -33.13 13.24
CA SER A 33 -0.67 -34.35 13.00
C SER A 33 0.83 -34.09 13.21
N ASP A 34 1.65 -35.15 13.25
CA ASP A 34 3.12 -35.01 13.23
C ASP A 34 3.66 -34.49 11.88
N LYS A 35 2.79 -34.36 10.89
CA LYS A 35 3.05 -33.73 9.59
C LYS A 35 2.55 -32.29 9.55
N THR A 36 2.09 -31.70 10.65
CA THR A 36 1.73 -30.28 10.62
C THR A 36 2.99 -29.44 10.45
N TYR A 37 2.98 -28.51 9.50
CA TYR A 37 4.09 -27.58 9.32
C TYR A 37 4.17 -26.64 10.52
N VAL A 38 5.39 -26.46 11.02
CA VAL A 38 5.72 -25.46 12.03
C VAL A 38 6.88 -24.64 11.45
N PRO A 39 6.80 -23.29 11.50
CA PRO A 39 7.88 -22.43 11.03
C PRO A 39 9.24 -22.83 11.61
N HIS A 40 10.29 -22.78 10.79
CA HIS A 40 11.64 -23.15 11.24
C HIS A 40 12.10 -22.29 12.43
N SER A 41 11.60 -21.06 12.50
CA SER A 41 11.87 -20.10 13.58
C SER A 41 11.52 -20.63 14.98
N ILE A 42 10.52 -21.52 15.11
CA ILE A 42 10.16 -22.16 16.39
C ILE A 42 11.28 -23.06 16.91
N ARG A 43 12.04 -23.72 16.03
CA ARG A 43 13.21 -24.55 16.42
C ARG A 43 14.37 -23.74 16.98
N MET A 44 14.33 -22.42 16.81
CA MET A 44 15.39 -21.52 17.24
C MET A 44 15.12 -20.92 18.63
N LEU A 45 13.99 -21.26 19.25
CA LEU A 45 13.66 -20.86 20.62
C LEU A 45 14.47 -21.69 21.63
N PRO A 46 14.85 -21.12 22.79
CA PRO A 46 14.74 -19.70 23.18
C PRO A 46 15.90 -18.83 22.63
N ALA A 47 16.86 -19.43 21.93
CA ALA A 47 18.19 -18.88 21.68
C ALA A 47 18.27 -17.72 20.65
N LYS A 48 17.20 -17.38 19.93
CA LYS A 48 17.19 -16.28 18.96
C LYS A 48 15.93 -15.42 19.02
N LEU A 49 16.15 -14.10 19.00
CA LEU A 49 15.11 -13.10 18.75
C LEU A 49 14.51 -13.30 17.35
N LEU A 50 13.19 -13.47 17.30
CA LEU A 50 12.42 -13.45 16.07
C LEU A 50 12.44 -12.03 15.50
N THR A 51 13.09 -11.84 14.35
CA THR A 51 13.22 -10.52 13.72
C THR A 51 12.31 -10.39 12.51
N PHE A 52 11.94 -9.15 12.21
CA PHE A 52 11.19 -8.81 11.00
C PHE A 52 11.86 -9.32 9.72
N ASN A 53 13.20 -9.29 9.67
CA ASN A 53 13.99 -9.76 8.53
C ASN A 53 13.91 -11.29 8.36
N ASN A 54 13.89 -12.05 9.45
CA ASN A 54 13.74 -13.50 9.36
C ASN A 54 12.35 -13.88 8.83
N SER A 55 11.29 -13.22 9.34
CA SER A 55 9.93 -13.42 8.84
C SER A 55 9.79 -13.06 7.37
N ARG A 56 10.42 -11.96 6.94
CA ARG A 56 10.45 -11.55 5.53
C ARG A 56 11.08 -12.62 4.64
N LYS A 57 12.24 -13.18 5.02
CA LYS A 57 12.92 -14.25 4.25
C LYS A 57 12.08 -15.51 4.14
N GLU A 58 11.40 -15.90 5.23
CA GLU A 58 10.51 -17.06 5.21
C GLU A 58 9.30 -16.83 4.28
N ILE A 59 8.68 -15.64 4.35
CA ILE A 59 7.57 -15.27 3.46
C ILE A 59 8.02 -15.22 2.00
N GLU A 60 9.14 -14.58 1.68
CA GLU A 60 9.67 -14.54 0.31
C GLU A 60 9.89 -15.95 -0.24
N LYS A 61 10.48 -16.85 0.55
CA LYS A 61 10.72 -18.24 0.13
C LYS A 61 9.43 -18.99 -0.16
N VAL A 62 8.43 -18.90 0.72
CA VAL A 62 7.14 -19.62 0.56
C VAL A 62 6.32 -19.00 -0.57
N MET A 63 6.22 -17.67 -0.59
CA MET A 63 5.43 -16.93 -1.57
C MET A 63 5.99 -17.07 -2.98
N PHE A 64 7.31 -16.90 -3.18
CA PHE A 64 7.90 -17.04 -4.50
C PHE A 64 7.90 -18.49 -4.96
N GLY A 65 8.28 -19.44 -4.09
CA GLY A 65 8.22 -20.87 -4.45
C GLY A 65 6.83 -21.34 -4.89
N ALA A 66 5.77 -20.91 -4.20
CA ALA A 66 4.39 -21.24 -4.59
C ALA A 66 3.98 -20.63 -5.95
N ILE A 67 4.44 -19.42 -6.26
CA ILE A 67 4.19 -18.77 -7.56
C ILE A 67 5.01 -19.44 -8.66
N ASP A 68 6.28 -19.78 -8.40
CA ASP A 68 7.14 -20.51 -9.34
C ASP A 68 6.50 -21.84 -9.75
N ASP A 69 6.05 -22.62 -8.76
CA ASP A 69 5.34 -23.88 -9.00
C ASP A 69 4.08 -23.65 -9.84
N LEU A 70 3.27 -22.63 -9.52
CA LEU A 70 2.06 -22.29 -10.28
C LEU A 70 2.37 -21.90 -11.74
N LEU A 71 3.37 -21.04 -11.96
CA LEU A 71 3.77 -20.61 -13.31
C LEU A 71 4.34 -21.78 -14.11
N SER A 72 5.07 -22.70 -13.46
CA SER A 72 5.59 -23.90 -14.11
C SER A 72 4.48 -24.83 -14.62
N ILE A 73 3.40 -24.98 -13.86
CA ILE A 73 2.26 -25.84 -14.19
C ILE A 73 1.38 -25.18 -15.26
N THR A 74 1.06 -23.90 -15.08
CA THR A 74 0.10 -23.18 -15.94
C THR A 74 0.71 -22.69 -17.25
N ARG A 75 2.03 -22.51 -17.29
CA ARG A 75 2.79 -21.92 -18.42
C ARG A 75 2.34 -20.51 -18.82
N VAL A 76 1.62 -19.82 -17.94
CA VAL A 76 1.21 -18.43 -18.15
C VAL A 76 2.45 -17.54 -18.12
N ASN A 77 2.57 -16.61 -19.06
CA ASN A 77 3.65 -15.64 -19.03
C ASN A 77 3.36 -14.63 -17.91
N ALA A 78 4.33 -14.37 -17.04
CA ALA A 78 4.18 -13.42 -15.94
C ALA A 78 3.71 -12.03 -16.41
N ARG A 79 4.10 -11.59 -17.62
CA ARG A 79 3.65 -10.31 -18.20
C ARG A 79 2.17 -10.25 -18.55
N GLU A 80 1.50 -11.39 -18.69
CA GLU A 80 0.06 -11.48 -18.98
C GLU A 80 -0.80 -11.41 -17.71
N ILE A 81 -0.18 -11.41 -16.53
CA ILE A 81 -0.88 -11.32 -15.25
C ILE A 81 -1.32 -9.86 -15.05
N GLY A 82 -2.62 -9.61 -15.26
CA GLY A 82 -3.23 -8.29 -15.06
C GLY A 82 -3.65 -7.97 -13.62
N ILE A 83 -3.75 -8.97 -12.73
CA ILE A 83 -4.16 -8.78 -11.32
C ILE A 83 -3.29 -9.61 -10.39
N VAL A 84 -2.85 -9.00 -9.29
CA VAL A 84 -2.23 -9.67 -8.15
C VAL A 84 -2.99 -9.32 -6.87
N ILE A 85 -3.53 -10.33 -6.20
CA ILE A 85 -4.16 -10.19 -4.88
C ILE A 85 -3.33 -11.01 -3.89
N VAL A 86 -2.73 -10.33 -2.91
CA VAL A 86 -2.03 -10.96 -1.80
C VAL A 86 -2.86 -10.83 -0.54
N ASN A 87 -3.07 -11.95 0.15
CA ASN A 87 -3.68 -11.98 1.46
C ASN A 87 -2.63 -12.34 2.50
N ILE A 88 -2.49 -11.51 3.53
CA ILE A 88 -1.57 -11.74 4.64
C ILE A 88 -2.15 -11.28 5.98
N GLY A 89 -2.14 -12.16 6.97
CA GLY A 89 -2.72 -11.86 8.29
C GLY A 89 -1.79 -11.07 9.22
N VAL A 90 -0.50 -11.39 9.22
CA VAL A 90 0.40 -11.08 10.35
C VAL A 90 1.68 -10.33 9.99
N HIS A 91 2.00 -10.16 8.70
CA HIS A 91 3.23 -9.48 8.26
C HIS A 91 2.97 -8.52 7.10
N ASN A 92 3.05 -7.21 7.36
CA ASN A 92 2.76 -6.16 6.39
C ASN A 92 3.98 -5.25 6.19
N PRO A 93 4.95 -5.64 5.34
CA PRO A 93 6.15 -4.85 5.10
C PRO A 93 5.88 -3.67 4.18
N THR A 94 6.78 -2.68 4.25
CA THR A 94 6.95 -1.67 3.21
C THR A 94 8.29 -1.92 2.53
N PRO A 95 8.34 -2.17 1.20
CA PRO A 95 7.20 -2.28 0.28
C PRO A 95 6.33 -3.52 0.51
N SER A 96 5.05 -3.47 0.12
CA SER A 96 4.09 -4.57 0.36
C SER A 96 4.47 -5.88 -0.33
N LEU A 97 3.87 -6.99 0.09
CA LEU A 97 4.12 -8.29 -0.54
C LEU A 97 3.70 -8.32 -2.01
N SER A 98 2.54 -7.73 -2.35
CA SER A 98 2.13 -7.58 -3.76
C SER A 98 3.12 -6.76 -4.59
N ALA A 99 3.74 -5.72 -4.02
CA ALA A 99 4.80 -4.94 -4.66
C ALA A 99 6.04 -5.79 -4.95
N MET A 100 6.40 -6.65 -4.00
CA MET A 100 7.54 -7.55 -4.11
C MET A 100 7.33 -8.56 -5.21
N ILE A 101 6.11 -9.11 -5.36
CA ILE A 101 5.73 -9.99 -6.48
C ILE A 101 5.88 -9.26 -7.81
N VAL A 102 5.30 -8.06 -7.96
CA VAL A 102 5.41 -7.26 -9.20
C VAL A 102 6.87 -7.07 -9.60
N ASN A 103 7.71 -6.65 -8.65
CA ASN A 103 9.11 -6.38 -8.93
C ASN A 103 9.93 -7.65 -9.19
N HIS A 104 9.64 -8.76 -8.51
CA HIS A 104 10.37 -10.01 -8.66
C HIS A 104 10.09 -10.64 -10.03
N TYR A 105 8.82 -10.73 -10.42
CA TYR A 105 8.39 -11.39 -11.66
C TYR A 105 8.31 -10.46 -12.88
N LYS A 106 8.62 -9.16 -12.69
CA LYS A 106 8.58 -8.15 -13.76
C LYS A 106 7.22 -8.11 -14.47
N LEU A 107 6.16 -8.05 -13.67
CA LEU A 107 4.78 -7.95 -14.17
C LEU A 107 4.57 -6.64 -14.94
N GLY A 108 3.48 -6.56 -15.71
CA GLY A 108 3.13 -5.35 -16.49
C GLY A 108 2.99 -4.10 -15.61
N SER A 109 3.26 -2.92 -16.18
CA SER A 109 3.15 -1.64 -15.47
C SER A 109 1.70 -1.26 -15.13
N ASP A 110 0.74 -1.89 -15.77
CA ASP A 110 -0.71 -1.74 -15.62
C ASP A 110 -1.34 -2.81 -14.71
N VAL A 111 -0.52 -3.66 -14.07
CA VAL A 111 -1.01 -4.70 -13.16
C VAL A 111 -1.74 -4.09 -11.96
N LEU A 112 -2.97 -4.54 -11.71
CA LEU A 112 -3.72 -4.16 -10.53
C LEU A 112 -3.22 -4.95 -9.34
N THR A 113 -2.81 -4.28 -8.26
CA THR A 113 -2.32 -4.97 -7.06
C THR A 113 -3.10 -4.64 -5.80
N TYR A 114 -3.47 -5.69 -5.06
CA TYR A 114 -4.19 -5.61 -3.80
C TYR A 114 -3.44 -6.37 -2.72
N ASN A 115 -3.28 -5.77 -1.54
CA ASN A 115 -2.67 -6.41 -0.38
C ASN A 115 -3.68 -6.39 0.78
N ILE A 116 -4.44 -7.47 0.91
CA ILE A 116 -5.49 -7.64 1.91
C ILE A 116 -4.82 -8.07 3.22
N SER A 117 -5.10 -7.34 4.30
CA SER A 117 -4.58 -7.64 5.63
C SER A 117 -5.65 -7.51 6.71
N GLY A 118 -5.47 -8.22 7.82
CA GLY A 118 -6.36 -8.10 8.99
C GLY A 118 -7.70 -8.85 8.88
N MET A 119 -7.94 -9.57 7.78
CA MET A 119 -9.19 -10.31 7.56
C MET A 119 -9.16 -11.76 8.10
N GLY A 120 -7.99 -12.22 8.57
CA GLY A 120 -7.85 -13.53 9.22
C GLY A 120 -8.12 -14.72 8.29
N CYS A 121 -8.68 -15.80 8.83
CA CYS A 121 -8.81 -17.09 8.14
C CYS A 121 -9.78 -17.08 6.95
N SER A 122 -10.75 -16.16 6.88
CA SER A 122 -11.73 -16.06 5.78
C SER A 122 -11.16 -15.37 4.54
N ALA A 123 -9.99 -14.74 4.66
CA ALA A 123 -9.46 -13.84 3.66
C ALA A 123 -9.09 -14.52 2.32
N GLY A 124 -8.91 -15.85 2.31
CA GLY A 124 -8.78 -16.61 1.08
C GLY A 124 -10.02 -16.53 0.18
N LEU A 125 -11.22 -16.70 0.75
CA LEU A 125 -12.48 -16.61 0.00
C LEU A 125 -12.76 -15.16 -0.46
N ILE A 126 -12.42 -14.18 0.37
CA ILE A 126 -12.54 -12.76 0.03
C ILE A 126 -11.64 -12.42 -1.16
N SER A 127 -10.43 -12.97 -1.21
CA SER A 127 -9.51 -12.78 -2.33
C SER A 127 -10.07 -13.33 -3.64
N ILE A 128 -10.76 -14.48 -3.58
CA ILE A 128 -11.41 -15.09 -4.76
C ILE A 128 -12.62 -14.27 -5.22
N ASP A 129 -13.48 -13.79 -4.30
CA ASP A 129 -14.61 -12.91 -4.66
C ASP A 129 -14.12 -11.61 -5.31
N LEU A 130 -13.07 -10.99 -4.75
CA LEU A 130 -12.45 -9.81 -5.33
C LEU A 130 -11.92 -10.10 -6.74
N ALA A 131 -11.20 -11.21 -6.94
CA ALA A 131 -10.72 -11.60 -8.26
C ALA A 131 -11.85 -11.73 -9.27
N ASN A 132 -12.96 -12.39 -8.89
CA ASN A 132 -14.13 -12.56 -9.75
C ASN A 132 -14.75 -11.22 -10.17
N ARG A 133 -14.93 -10.28 -9.23
CA ARG A 133 -15.47 -8.94 -9.53
C ARG A 133 -14.55 -8.13 -10.45
N LEU A 134 -13.24 -8.24 -10.24
CA LEU A 134 -12.27 -7.54 -11.08
C LEU A 134 -12.26 -8.12 -12.49
N LEU A 135 -12.23 -9.45 -12.65
CA LEU A 135 -12.24 -10.14 -13.95
C LEU A 135 -13.43 -9.75 -14.85
N GLN A 136 -14.57 -9.41 -14.26
CA GLN A 136 -15.74 -8.95 -15.01
C GLN A 136 -15.55 -7.57 -15.70
N ASN A 137 -14.50 -6.80 -15.37
CA ASN A 137 -14.34 -5.41 -15.81
C ASN A 137 -13.02 -5.10 -16.58
N ILE A 138 -12.15 -6.09 -16.85
CA ILE A 138 -10.75 -5.84 -17.27
C ILE A 138 -10.54 -5.57 -18.78
N PHE A 139 -11.44 -6.00 -19.67
CA PHE A 139 -11.13 -6.02 -21.12
C PHE A 139 -11.19 -4.66 -21.85
N LYS A 140 -11.02 -3.53 -21.16
CA LYS A 140 -10.96 -2.21 -21.80
C LYS A 140 -9.55 -1.64 -21.67
N LYS A 141 -8.92 -1.36 -22.82
CA LYS A 141 -7.68 -0.56 -22.86
C LYS A 141 -7.90 0.74 -22.08
N PRO A 142 -6.99 1.13 -21.18
CA PRO A 142 -7.15 2.35 -20.39
C PRO A 142 -7.21 3.55 -21.33
N TYR A 143 -8.38 4.19 -21.39
CA TYR A 143 -8.53 5.51 -21.97
C TYR A 143 -8.09 6.53 -20.91
N ILE A 144 -7.16 7.42 -21.27
CA ILE A 144 -6.76 8.55 -20.43
C ILE A 144 -7.55 9.76 -20.93
N PRO A 145 -8.66 10.14 -20.26
CA PRO A 145 -9.41 11.34 -20.62
C PRO A 145 -8.62 12.61 -20.26
N ASP A 146 -9.01 13.72 -20.87
CA ASP A 146 -8.63 15.03 -20.32
C ASP A 146 -9.38 15.27 -19.00
N PHE A 147 -8.71 14.96 -17.89
CA PHE A 147 -9.29 15.08 -16.55
C PHE A 147 -9.58 16.52 -16.14
N LYS A 148 -9.01 17.52 -16.82
CA LYS A 148 -9.30 18.95 -16.57
C LYS A 148 -10.76 19.31 -16.88
N LEU A 149 -11.43 18.52 -17.72
CA LEU A 149 -12.87 18.66 -17.98
C LEU A 149 -13.72 18.08 -16.83
N ALA A 150 -13.15 17.17 -16.04
CA ALA A 150 -13.84 16.41 -15.01
C ALA A 150 -13.62 16.98 -13.60
N PHE A 151 -12.53 17.71 -13.36
CA PHE A 151 -12.18 18.20 -12.03
C PHE A 151 -11.63 19.61 -12.08
N GLU A 152 -12.05 20.42 -11.11
CA GLU A 152 -11.57 21.77 -10.90
C GLU A 152 -10.33 21.75 -9.99
N HIS A 153 -10.18 20.79 -9.07
CA HIS A 153 -9.03 20.71 -8.15
C HIS A 153 -8.36 19.34 -8.19
N PHE A 154 -7.04 19.34 -8.18
CA PHE A 154 -6.21 18.12 -8.16
C PHE A 154 -5.33 18.12 -6.92
N PHE A 155 -5.39 17.03 -6.16
CA PHE A 155 -4.59 16.80 -4.97
C PHE A 155 -3.80 15.51 -5.19
N ILE A 156 -2.61 15.65 -5.76
CA ILE A 156 -1.71 14.56 -6.09
C ILE A 156 -0.74 14.38 -4.93
N HIS A 157 -0.74 13.18 -4.35
CA HIS A 157 0.07 12.86 -3.18
C HIS A 157 1.51 13.35 -3.34
N ALA A 158 1.94 14.19 -2.40
CA ALA A 158 3.31 14.67 -2.22
C ALA A 158 4.32 13.55 -1.86
N GLY A 159 4.36 12.48 -2.66
CA GLY A 159 5.24 11.33 -2.46
C GLY A 159 6.72 11.66 -2.71
N GLY A 160 6.96 12.65 -3.56
CA GLY A 160 8.27 13.15 -3.93
C GLY A 160 8.21 13.93 -5.23
N ARG A 161 9.25 14.71 -5.51
CA ARG A 161 9.26 15.62 -6.66
C ARG A 161 9.12 14.91 -8.01
N ALA A 162 9.86 13.82 -8.21
CA ALA A 162 9.80 13.05 -9.45
C ALA A 162 8.39 12.48 -9.72
N VAL A 163 7.64 12.11 -8.67
CA VAL A 163 6.26 11.64 -8.81
C VAL A 163 5.36 12.78 -9.27
N LEU A 164 5.49 13.97 -8.68
CA LEU A 164 4.70 15.14 -9.08
C LEU A 164 5.01 15.58 -10.51
N ASP A 165 6.29 15.59 -10.91
CA ASP A 165 6.73 15.97 -12.26
C ASP A 165 6.17 14.99 -13.31
N GLU A 166 6.20 13.68 -13.02
CA GLU A 166 5.65 12.65 -13.93
C GLU A 166 4.12 12.71 -14.02
N MET A 167 3.43 13.03 -12.92
CA MET A 167 1.98 13.19 -12.92
C MET A 167 1.53 14.45 -13.66
N GLU A 168 2.23 15.57 -13.48
CA GLU A 168 1.98 16.82 -14.20
C GLU A 168 2.07 16.59 -15.72
N LYS A 169 3.13 15.90 -16.14
CA LYS A 169 3.37 15.58 -17.55
C LYS A 169 2.31 14.64 -18.13
N ASN A 170 2.01 13.52 -17.46
CA ASN A 170 1.11 12.50 -18.01
C ASN A 170 -0.36 12.91 -18.00
N LEU A 171 -0.77 13.78 -17.07
CA LEU A 171 -2.14 14.29 -16.99
C LEU A 171 -2.30 15.67 -17.63
N GLU A 172 -1.21 16.22 -18.19
CA GLU A 172 -1.15 17.56 -18.79
C GLU A 172 -1.75 18.63 -17.84
N LEU A 173 -1.31 18.59 -16.58
CA LEU A 173 -1.74 19.53 -15.56
C LEU A 173 -0.91 20.81 -15.64
N THR A 174 -1.51 21.90 -15.15
CA THR A 174 -0.87 23.22 -15.13
C THR A 174 -0.24 23.49 -13.76
N GLU A 175 0.62 24.50 -13.69
CA GLU A 175 1.21 24.94 -12.40
C GLU A 175 0.13 25.23 -11.35
N TRP A 176 -1.00 25.81 -11.73
CA TRP A 176 -2.12 26.09 -10.84
C TRP A 176 -2.70 24.82 -10.21
N HIS A 177 -2.83 23.74 -10.99
CA HIS A 177 -3.30 22.44 -10.50
C HIS A 177 -2.28 21.77 -9.59
N MET A 178 -0.98 21.92 -9.90
CA MET A 178 0.11 21.28 -9.15
C MET A 178 0.55 22.06 -7.91
N GLU A 179 0.18 23.33 -7.80
CA GLU A 179 0.59 24.22 -6.71
C GLU A 179 0.29 23.62 -5.32
N PRO A 180 -0.92 23.11 -5.01
CA PRO A 180 -1.21 22.57 -3.68
C PRO A 180 -0.28 21.40 -3.31
N SER A 181 -0.04 20.47 -4.23
CA SER A 181 0.85 19.32 -4.04
C SER A 181 2.31 19.74 -3.93
N ARG A 182 2.77 20.70 -4.75
CA ARG A 182 4.14 21.21 -4.71
C ARG A 182 4.44 22.01 -3.45
N MET A 183 3.51 22.89 -3.03
CA MET A 183 3.68 23.67 -1.80
C MET A 183 3.60 22.78 -0.55
N THR A 184 2.71 21.79 -0.55
CA THR A 184 2.66 20.78 0.52
C THR A 184 3.98 20.02 0.62
N LEU A 185 4.51 19.52 -0.51
CA LEU A 185 5.81 18.85 -0.52
C LEU A 185 6.93 19.77 -0.05
N TYR A 186 6.95 21.03 -0.48
CA TYR A 186 7.97 22.00 -0.09
C TYR A 186 7.95 22.29 1.40
N ARG A 187 6.78 22.56 1.96
CA ARG A 187 6.63 23.00 3.35
C ARG A 187 6.73 21.84 4.34
N PHE A 188 6.01 20.76 4.06
CA PHE A 188 5.82 19.67 5.02
C PHE A 188 6.57 18.38 4.65
N GLY A 189 7.10 18.29 3.44
CA GLY A 189 7.65 17.06 2.91
C GLY A 189 6.57 16.00 2.65
N ASN A 190 7.01 14.76 2.49
CA ASN A 190 6.13 13.61 2.37
C ASN A 190 5.64 13.18 3.77
N THR A 191 4.43 13.58 4.13
CA THR A 191 3.74 13.21 5.38
C THR A 191 2.90 11.94 5.25
N SER A 192 3.30 11.03 4.35
CA SER A 192 2.62 9.76 4.07
C SER A 192 1.17 9.99 3.64
N SER A 193 0.23 9.13 4.05
CA SER A 193 -1.18 9.19 3.67
C SER A 193 -1.87 10.53 4.01
N SER A 194 -1.31 11.33 4.93
CA SER A 194 -1.90 12.60 5.32
C SER A 194 -1.66 13.74 4.32
N SER A 195 -0.68 13.64 3.42
CA SER A 195 -0.31 14.74 2.52
C SER A 195 -1.47 15.27 1.68
N LEU A 196 -2.35 14.37 1.20
CA LEU A 196 -3.54 14.73 0.42
C LEU A 196 -4.51 15.68 1.16
N TRP A 197 -4.52 15.62 2.50
CA TRP A 197 -5.35 16.51 3.33
C TRP A 197 -4.69 17.88 3.51
N TYR A 198 -3.36 17.93 3.58
CA TYR A 198 -2.63 19.21 3.57
C TYR A 198 -2.80 19.93 2.23
N GLU A 199 -2.85 19.20 1.12
CA GLU A 199 -3.10 19.73 -0.23
C GLU A 199 -4.50 20.33 -0.37
N LEU A 200 -5.52 19.64 0.15
CA LEU A 200 -6.88 20.18 0.24
C LEU A 200 -6.93 21.42 1.14
N ALA A 201 -6.34 21.36 2.34
CA ALA A 201 -6.30 22.47 3.29
C ALA A 201 -5.58 23.71 2.72
N TYR A 202 -4.58 23.51 1.86
CA TYR A 202 -3.92 24.59 1.13
C TYR A 202 -4.92 25.32 0.23
N SER A 203 -5.70 24.57 -0.54
CA SER A 203 -6.70 25.14 -1.45
C SER A 203 -7.87 25.79 -0.71
N GLU A 204 -8.27 25.25 0.44
CA GLU A 204 -9.20 25.89 1.35
C GLU A 204 -8.65 27.23 1.88
N ALA A 205 -7.40 27.25 2.36
CA ALA A 205 -6.76 28.47 2.87
C ALA A 205 -6.55 29.53 1.79
N LYS A 206 -6.33 29.12 0.53
CA LYS A 206 -6.32 30.01 -0.64
C LYS A 206 -7.72 30.48 -1.07
N GLY A 207 -8.78 29.97 -0.45
CA GLY A 207 -10.16 30.29 -0.82
C GLY A 207 -10.56 29.79 -2.20
N ARG A 208 -9.89 28.74 -2.72
CA ARG A 208 -10.08 28.22 -4.08
C ARG A 208 -11.33 27.34 -4.19
N ILE A 209 -11.73 26.66 -3.13
CA ILE A 209 -12.84 25.70 -3.14
C ILE A 209 -14.19 26.43 -3.18
N LYS A 210 -14.95 26.27 -4.28
CA LYS A 210 -16.30 26.83 -4.47
C LYS A 210 -17.36 25.74 -4.44
N LYS A 211 -18.59 26.11 -4.08
CA LYS A 211 -19.74 25.20 -4.14
C LYS A 211 -19.93 24.69 -5.57
N GLY A 212 -20.03 23.37 -5.72
CA GLY A 212 -20.18 22.68 -7.00
C GLY A 212 -18.87 22.18 -7.59
N ASP A 213 -17.72 22.65 -7.09
CA ASP A 213 -16.42 22.19 -7.57
C ASP A 213 -16.23 20.70 -7.28
N ARG A 214 -15.52 20.03 -8.18
CA ARG A 214 -15.11 18.64 -8.06
C ARG A 214 -13.61 18.59 -7.81
N ALA A 215 -13.22 17.84 -6.80
CA ALA A 215 -11.82 17.69 -6.42
C ALA A 215 -11.39 16.23 -6.48
N TRP A 216 -10.23 15.97 -7.06
CA TRP A 216 -9.69 14.62 -7.21
C TRP A 216 -8.46 14.44 -6.33
N GLN A 217 -8.54 13.54 -5.34
CA GLN A 217 -7.41 13.11 -4.54
C GLN A 217 -6.82 11.83 -5.12
N ILE A 218 -5.50 11.82 -5.36
CA ILE A 218 -4.78 10.69 -5.96
C ILE A 218 -3.58 10.33 -5.07
N GLY A 219 -3.67 9.18 -4.41
CA GLY A 219 -2.63 8.65 -3.52
C GLY A 219 -1.79 7.56 -4.17
N PHE A 220 -0.47 7.69 -4.05
CA PHE A 220 0.49 6.64 -4.44
C PHE A 220 1.04 5.93 -3.21
N GLY A 221 1.02 4.60 -3.24
CA GLY A 221 1.53 3.75 -2.17
C GLY A 221 2.63 2.80 -2.64
N SER A 222 3.18 2.03 -1.69
CA SER A 222 4.23 1.07 -2.01
C SER A 222 3.79 0.07 -3.09
N GLY A 223 4.66 -0.16 -4.07
CA GLY A 223 4.41 -1.11 -5.17
C GLY A 223 3.52 -0.63 -6.30
N PHE A 224 3.69 0.63 -6.73
CA PHE A 224 2.93 1.24 -7.83
C PHE A 224 1.40 1.15 -7.63
N LYS A 225 0.92 1.24 -6.39
CA LYS A 225 -0.51 1.33 -6.11
C LYS A 225 -0.97 2.77 -6.25
N CYS A 226 -2.03 2.97 -7.02
CA CYS A 226 -2.73 4.25 -7.13
C CYS A 226 -4.15 4.07 -6.59
N ASN A 227 -4.53 4.88 -5.60
CA ASN A 227 -5.90 4.95 -5.10
C ASN A 227 -6.41 6.37 -5.27
N SER A 228 -7.69 6.54 -5.59
CA SER A 228 -8.24 7.88 -5.74
C SER A 228 -9.66 8.02 -5.25
N VAL A 229 -10.01 9.22 -4.80
CA VAL A 229 -11.36 9.61 -4.39
C VAL A 229 -11.72 10.92 -5.09
N VAL A 230 -12.97 11.01 -5.55
CA VAL A 230 -13.56 12.22 -6.10
C VAL A 230 -14.52 12.81 -5.08
N TRP A 231 -14.35 14.10 -4.81
CA TRP A 231 -15.18 14.88 -3.91
C TRP A 231 -16.00 15.90 -4.70
N HIS A 232 -17.18 16.22 -4.19
CA HIS A 232 -18.02 17.30 -4.71
C HIS A 232 -18.27 18.31 -3.59
N ALA A 233 -17.87 19.55 -3.80
CA ALA A 233 -17.93 20.62 -2.81
C ALA A 233 -19.38 21.07 -2.59
N LEU A 234 -19.91 20.81 -1.39
CA LEU A 234 -21.30 21.17 -1.05
C LEU A 234 -21.48 22.65 -0.70
N LYS A 235 -20.39 23.33 -0.36
CA LYS A 235 -20.36 24.74 0.01
C LYS A 235 -19.07 25.41 -0.49
N THR A 236 -19.13 26.73 -0.66
CA THR A 236 -17.94 27.55 -0.90
C THR A 236 -17.19 27.72 0.42
N ILE A 237 -15.87 27.57 0.38
CA ILE A 237 -15.01 27.79 1.54
C ILE A 237 -14.44 29.21 1.45
N ASN A 238 -14.75 30.02 2.47
CA ASN A 238 -14.21 31.35 2.64
C ASN A 238 -13.08 31.28 3.67
N PRO A 239 -11.85 31.73 3.35
CA PRO A 239 -10.74 31.71 4.30
C PRO A 239 -11.02 32.42 5.62
N ALA A 240 -11.88 33.45 5.61
CA ALA A 240 -12.27 34.18 6.82
C ALA A 240 -13.16 33.36 7.77
N ASP A 241 -13.89 32.36 7.25
CA ASP A 241 -14.81 31.52 8.00
C ASP A 241 -14.18 30.18 8.41
N LEU A 242 -12.93 29.93 8.02
CA LEU A 242 -12.21 28.72 8.38
C LEU A 242 -11.76 28.77 9.84
N GLU A 243 -12.10 27.72 10.59
CA GLU A 243 -11.35 27.39 11.79
C GLU A 243 -9.87 27.16 11.43
N LYS A 244 -8.98 27.41 12.39
CA LYS A 244 -7.53 27.36 12.18
C LYS A 244 -7.12 26.02 11.52
N ASN A 245 -6.56 26.09 10.32
CA ASN A 245 -6.06 24.94 9.55
C ASN A 245 -4.52 24.97 9.51
N PRO A 246 -3.86 23.91 8.98
CA PRO A 246 -2.40 23.83 8.99
C PRO A 246 -1.68 24.97 8.25
N TRP A 247 -2.35 25.69 7.35
CA TRP A 247 -1.79 26.77 6.54
C TRP A 247 -2.19 28.18 7.00
N THR A 248 -3.15 28.32 7.91
CA THR A 248 -3.78 29.61 8.26
C THR A 248 -2.79 30.71 8.60
N ASP A 249 -1.69 30.39 9.30
CA ASP A 249 -0.76 31.40 9.80
C ASP A 249 0.23 31.92 8.73
N GLU A 250 0.43 31.19 7.63
CA GLU A 250 1.51 31.44 6.66
C GLU A 250 1.08 31.32 5.19
N ILE A 251 -0.21 31.10 4.90
CA ILE A 251 -0.70 30.87 3.53
C ILE A 251 -0.39 32.03 2.58
N GLN A 252 -0.29 33.25 3.10
CA GLN A 252 0.08 34.45 2.36
C GLN A 252 1.50 34.39 1.77
N ASP A 253 2.39 33.61 2.36
CA ASP A 253 3.80 33.50 1.95
C ASP A 253 4.01 32.48 0.82
N PHE A 254 2.93 31.84 0.35
CA PHE A 254 2.92 30.87 -0.73
C PHE A 254 2.15 31.40 -1.96
N PRO A 255 2.40 30.90 -3.18
CA PRO A 255 3.42 29.92 -3.52
C PRO A 255 4.82 30.54 -3.52
N VAL A 256 5.82 29.71 -3.20
CA VAL A 256 7.23 30.06 -3.35
C VAL A 256 7.77 29.46 -4.65
N HIS A 257 8.80 30.10 -5.22
CA HIS A 257 9.47 29.54 -6.38
C HIS A 257 10.32 28.33 -5.97
N VAL A 258 10.01 27.15 -6.53
CA VAL A 258 10.78 25.93 -6.33
C VAL A 258 11.58 25.66 -7.62
N PRO A 259 12.92 25.82 -7.62
CA PRO A 259 13.75 25.67 -8.82
C PRO A 259 13.55 24.31 -9.48
N ALA A 260 13.57 24.20 -10.82
CA ALA A 260 13.54 22.94 -11.56
C ALA A 260 14.66 21.97 -11.10
N MET A 261 14.44 20.65 -11.15
CA MET A 261 15.55 19.71 -10.92
C MET A 261 16.57 19.87 -12.06
N MET A 262 17.80 20.23 -11.71
CA MET A 262 18.91 20.04 -12.62
C MET A 262 19.26 18.54 -12.66
N PRO A 263 19.49 17.95 -13.84
CA PRO A 263 20.06 16.61 -13.92
C PRO A 263 21.34 16.57 -13.10
N LEU A 264 21.50 15.56 -12.25
CA LEU A 264 22.80 15.31 -11.64
C LEU A 264 23.80 15.15 -12.77
N SER A 265 24.82 16.01 -12.82
CA SER A 265 25.92 15.86 -13.78
C SER A 265 26.53 14.48 -13.56
N SER A 266 26.51 13.66 -14.61
CA SER A 266 27.10 12.32 -14.67
C SER A 266 28.58 12.32 -14.33
#